data_AF-A0A931S1R9-F1
#
_entry.id   AF-A0A931S1R9-F1
#
_cell.length_a   1.000
_cell.length_b   1.000
_cell.length_c   1.000
_cell.angle_alpha   90.00
_cell.angle_beta   90.00
_cell.angle_gamma   90.00
#
_symmetry.space_group_name_H-M   'P 1'
#
loop_
_entity.id
_entity.type
_entity.pdbx_description
1 polymer ?
#
loop_
_entity_poly.entity_id
_entity_poly.type
_entity_poly.pdbx_seq_one_letter_code
_entity_poly.pdbx_strand_id
1 'polypeptide(L)'
;MKEMLEEEFGEVTEAEIREAVTSGEIIESYPKDRPVPSCLIYGNTKKRRPLHIVCAPLLGEETLVIITVYEPDPDKWINFKRRKK
;
A
#
# COMPACT_ATOMS: atom_id res chain seq x y z
N MET A 1 5.13 4.27 29.97
CA MET A 1 5.91 3.59 28.92
C MET A 1 5.06 2.41 28.48
N LYS A 2 4.13 2.62 27.54
CA LYS A 2 3.25 1.52 27.07
C LYS A 2 4.05 0.73 26.06
N GLU A 3 4.20 -0.55 26.38
CA GLU A 3 4.84 -1.58 25.59
C GLU A 3 4.42 -1.51 24.12
N MET A 4 5.40 -1.68 23.24
CA MET A 4 5.19 -1.95 21.81
C MET A 4 4.16 -3.06 21.69
N LEU A 5 2.95 -2.71 21.24
CA LEU A 5 1.97 -3.69 20.82
C LEU A 5 2.64 -4.54 19.74
N GLU A 6 2.68 -5.85 19.92
CA GLU A 6 3.04 -6.76 18.85
C GLU A 6 2.11 -6.46 17.67
N GLU A 7 2.67 -5.92 16.59
CA GLU A 7 1.93 -5.77 15.35
C GLU A 7 1.55 -7.19 14.90
N GLU A 8 0.25 -7.47 14.77
CA GLU A 8 -0.33 -8.81 14.54
C GLU A 8 0.37 -9.59 13.41
N PHE A 9 0.93 -8.87 12.44
CA PHE A 9 1.59 -9.41 11.26
C PHE A 9 3.11 -9.16 11.19
N GLY A 10 3.70 -8.44 12.14
CA GLY A 10 5.12 -8.06 12.15
C GLY A 10 5.52 -7.17 10.95
N GLU A 11 6.81 -7.14 10.63
CA GLU A 11 7.32 -6.37 9.48
C GLU A 11 6.70 -6.82 8.15
N VAL A 12 6.50 -5.87 7.22
CA VAL A 12 6.02 -6.19 5.87
C VAL A 12 7.17 -6.78 5.05
N THR A 13 6.95 -7.99 4.51
CA THR A 13 7.95 -8.67 3.67
C THR A 13 7.80 -8.35 2.18
N GLU A 14 8.87 -8.48 1.40
CA GLU A 14 8.81 -8.30 -0.06
C GLU A 14 7.80 -9.26 -0.74
N ALA A 15 7.70 -10.49 -0.23
CA ALA A 15 6.75 -11.47 -0.73
C ALA A 15 5.30 -10.99 -0.55
N GLU A 16 4.97 -10.42 0.61
CA GLU A 16 3.65 -9.85 0.89
C GLU A 16 3.34 -8.64 0.00
N ILE A 17 4.34 -7.78 -0.24
CA ILE A 17 4.20 -6.65 -1.19
C ILE A 17 3.84 -7.19 -2.58
N ARG A 18 4.57 -8.19 -3.07
CA ARG A 18 4.29 -8.80 -4.39
C ARG A 18 2.89 -9.41 -4.46
N GLU A 19 2.46 -10.12 -3.41
CA GLU A 19 1.10 -10.68 -3.34
C GLU A 19 0.01 -9.60 -3.40
N ALA A 20 0.18 -8.55 -2.60
CA ALA A 20 -0.76 -7.45 -2.52
C ALA A 20 -0.81 -6.64 -3.82
N VAL A 21 0.33 -6.37 -4.47
CA VAL A 21 0.35 -5.66 -5.77
C VAL A 21 -0.29 -6.50 -6.88
N THR A 22 0.03 -7.80 -6.95
CA THR A 22 -0.44 -8.67 -8.04
C THR A 22 -1.96 -8.82 -8.07
N SER A 23 -2.60 -8.80 -6.89
CA SER A 23 -4.06 -8.91 -6.74
C SER A 23 -4.74 -7.58 -6.41
N GLY A 24 -3.95 -6.50 -6.34
CA GLY A 24 -4.39 -5.21 -5.83
C GLY A 24 -5.11 -4.37 -6.87
N GLU A 25 -5.78 -3.33 -6.38
CA GLU A 25 -6.47 -2.35 -7.20
C GLU A 25 -5.96 -0.94 -6.87
N ILE A 26 -5.86 -0.09 -7.89
CA ILE A 26 -5.55 1.32 -7.67
C ILE A 26 -6.79 2.01 -7.07
N ILE A 27 -6.66 2.54 -5.87
CA ILE A 27 -7.77 3.19 -5.14
C ILE A 27 -7.66 4.73 -5.12
N GLU A 28 -6.44 5.28 -5.22
CA GLU A 28 -6.22 6.71 -5.40
C GLU A 28 -5.13 6.91 -6.47
N SER A 29 -5.29 7.92 -7.33
CA SER A 29 -4.28 8.31 -8.31
C SER A 29 -3.83 9.75 -8.03
N TYR A 30 -2.52 9.98 -8.08
CA TYR A 30 -1.91 11.27 -7.78
C TYR A 30 -1.16 11.79 -9.02
N PRO A 31 -1.89 12.20 -10.09
CA PRO A 31 -1.30 12.62 -11.35
C PRO A 31 -0.49 13.93 -11.26
N LYS A 32 -0.61 14.65 -10.14
CA LYS A 32 0.08 15.91 -9.88
C LYS A 32 1.40 15.73 -9.14
N ASP A 33 1.70 14.52 -8.67
CA ASP A 33 2.96 14.22 -8.01
C ASP A 33 4.14 14.43 -8.96
N ARG A 34 5.28 14.82 -8.40
CA ARG A 34 6.52 15.10 -9.13
C ARG A 34 7.65 14.25 -8.54
N PRO A 35 8.59 13.77 -9.37
CA PRO A 35 8.76 14.04 -10.80
C PRO A 35 7.81 13.23 -11.70
N VAL A 36 7.21 12.17 -11.18
CA VAL A 36 6.31 11.25 -11.90
C VAL A 36 4.99 11.09 -11.16
N PRO A 37 3.87 10.89 -11.87
CA PRO A 37 2.60 10.49 -11.27
C PRO A 37 2.76 9.25 -10.37
N SER A 38 2.18 9.31 -9.18
CA SER A 38 2.12 8.16 -8.28
C SER A 38 0.67 7.67 -8.13
N CYS A 39 0.50 6.48 -7.55
CA CYS A 39 -0.81 5.95 -7.20
C CYS A 39 -0.74 5.17 -5.88
N LEU A 40 -1.91 5.04 -5.24
CA LEU A 40 -2.12 4.18 -4.08
C LEU A 40 -2.85 2.93 -4.51
N ILE A 41 -2.22 1.78 -4.28
CA ILE A 41 -2.79 0.46 -4.47
C ILE A 41 -3.28 -0.06 -3.12
N TYR A 42 -4.48 -0.64 -3.11
CA TYR A 42 -4.95 -1.52 -2.03
C TYR A 42 -4.84 -2.97 -2.49
N GLY A 43 -4.25 -3.81 -1.66
CA GLY A 43 -4.20 -5.25 -1.89
C GLY A 43 -4.24 -6.04 -0.59
N ASN A 44 -4.46 -7.34 -0.70
CA ASN A 44 -4.39 -8.26 0.44
C ASN A 44 -3.31 -9.31 0.19
N THR A 45 -2.57 -9.64 1.24
CA THR A 45 -1.68 -10.81 1.22
C THR A 45 -2.50 -12.09 1.26
N LYS A 46 -1.88 -13.24 1.00
CA LYS A 46 -2.55 -14.55 1.16
C LYS A 46 -3.06 -14.79 2.58
N LYS A 47 -2.42 -14.18 3.59
CA LYS A 47 -2.84 -14.20 5.00
C LYS A 47 -3.95 -13.22 5.32
N ARG A 48 -4.56 -12.58 4.31
CA ARG A 48 -5.61 -11.55 4.45
C ARG A 48 -5.16 -10.25 5.12
N ARG A 49 -3.85 -10.02 5.29
CA ARG A 49 -3.32 -8.73 5.74
C ARG A 49 -3.59 -7.66 4.68
N PRO A 50 -4.31 -6.57 4.99
CA PRO A 50 -4.54 -5.48 4.06
C PRO A 50 -3.29 -4.60 3.96
N LEU A 51 -2.86 -4.27 2.74
CA LEU A 51 -1.72 -3.40 2.50
C LEU A 51 -2.10 -2.23 1.59
N HIS A 52 -1.65 -1.06 1.99
CA HIS A 52 -1.62 0.16 1.19
C HIS A 52 -0.22 0.39 0.66
N ILE A 53 -0.11 0.52 -0.65
CA ILE A 53 1.16 0.59 -1.36
C ILE A 53 1.15 1.83 -2.23
N VAL A 54 2.00 2.80 -1.90
CA VAL A 54 2.23 3.96 -2.75
C VAL A 54 3.37 3.62 -3.70
N CYS A 55 3.12 3.71 -5.00
CA CYS A 55 4.13 3.43 -6.00
C CYS A 55 4.03 4.37 -7.20
N ALA A 56 5.13 4.48 -7.93
CA ALA A 56 5.21 5.24 -9.17
C ALA A 56 5.99 4.45 -10.23
N PRO A 57 5.69 4.60 -11.53
CA PRO A 57 6.50 4.02 -12.58
C PRO A 57 7.85 4.71 -12.67
N LEU A 58 8.89 3.92 -12.96
CA LEU A 58 10.18 4.44 -13.36
C LEU A 58 10.13 4.77 -14.86
N LEU A 59 10.30 6.04 -15.23
CA LEU A 59 10.16 6.47 -16.63
C LEU A 59 11.20 5.78 -17.52
N GLY A 60 10.73 5.21 -18.63
CA GLY A 60 11.58 4.52 -19.60
C GLY A 60 11.85 3.05 -19.26
N GLU A 61 11.27 2.53 -18.17
CA GLU A 61 11.42 1.14 -17.74
C GLU A 61 10.05 0.51 -17.44
N GLU A 62 9.96 -0.82 -17.52
CA GLU A 62 8.78 -1.58 -17.08
C GLU A 62 8.85 -1.90 -15.57
N THR A 63 9.30 -0.91 -14.79
CA THR A 63 9.56 -1.05 -13.35
C THR A 63 8.66 -0.11 -12.54
N LEU A 64 8.06 -0.63 -11.47
CA LEU A 64 7.38 0.18 -10.46
C LEU A 64 8.30 0.37 -9.26
N VAL A 65 8.47 1.62 -8.83
CA VAL A 65 9.16 1.96 -7.59
C VAL A 65 8.14 2.05 -6.46
N ILE A 66 8.34 1.24 -5.43
CA ILE A 66 7.56 1.31 -4.20
C ILE A 66 8.11 2.45 -3.34
N ILE A 67 7.26 3.42 -3.03
CA ILE A 67 7.60 4.60 -2.22
C ILE A 67 7.36 4.30 -0.74
N THR A 68 6.20 3.73 -0.41
CA THR A 68 5.84 3.38 0.97
C THR A 68 4.82 2.25 0.99
N VAL A 69 4.93 1.37 1.98
CA VAL A 69 3.94 0.33 2.27
C VAL A 69 3.52 0.42 3.73
N TYR A 70 2.23 0.31 4.00
CA TYR A 70 1.68 0.34 5.36
C TYR A 70 0.34 -0.39 5.45
N GLU A 71 -0.08 -0.76 6.65
CA GLU A 71 -1.43 -1.28 6.90
C GLU A 71 -2.44 -0.14 7.04
N PRO A 72 -3.56 -0.15 6.31
CA PRO A 72 -4.54 0.91 6.38
C PRO A 72 -5.29 0.92 7.71
N ASP A 73 -5.31 2.09 8.35
CA ASP A 73 -6.05 2.33 9.58
C ASP A 73 -7.59 2.23 9.35
N PRO A 74 -8.29 1.28 9.98
CA PRO A 74 -9.74 1.09 9.81
C PRO A 74 -10.56 2.29 10.29
N ASP A 75 -10.00 3.16 11.14
CA ASP A 75 -10.66 4.41 11.53
C ASP A 75 -10.60 5.46 10.44
N LYS A 76 -9.58 5.42 9.57
CA LYS A 76 -9.41 6.35 8.44
C LYS A 76 -10.00 5.84 7.14
N TRP A 77 -10.24 4.54 7.00
CA TRP A 77 -10.63 3.91 5.74
C TRP A 77 -11.90 3.06 5.86
N ILE A 78 -12.78 3.17 4.87
CA ILE A 78 -13.97 2.33 4.69
C ILE A 78 -13.56 1.18 3.77
N ASN A 79 -13.68 -0.05 4.28
CA ASN A 79 -13.28 -1.28 3.60
C ASN A 79 -11.83 -1.22 3.06
N PHE A 80 -10.95 -0.45 3.72
CA PHE A 80 -9.57 -0.22 3.30
C PHE A 80 -9.41 0.35 1.88
N LYS A 81 -10.46 0.91 1.27
CA LYS A 81 -10.42 1.42 -0.11
C LYS A 81 -10.78 2.88 -0.23
N ARG A 82 -11.71 3.34 0.60
CA ARG A 82 -12.23 4.71 0.55
C ARG A 82 -11.92 5.45 1.84
N ARG A 83 -11.21 6.55 1.74
CA ARG A 83 -10.92 7.42 2.89
C ARG A 83 -12.20 7.98 3.50
N LYS A 84 -12.31 7.96 4.83
CA LYS A 84 -13.35 8.70 5.55
C LYS A 84 -13.04 10.19 5.43
N LYS A 85 -14.05 11.00 5.07
CA LYS A 85 -13.93 12.46 5.03
C LYS A 85 -14.30 13.05 6.37
#